data_AF-A0A973EWU2-F1
#
_entry.id   AF-A0A973EWU2-F1
#
_cell.length_a   1.000
_cell.length_b   1.000
_cell.length_c   1.000
_cell.angle_alpha   90.00
_cell.angle_beta   90.00
_cell.angle_gamma   90.00
#
_symmetry.space_group_name_H-M   'P 1'
#
loop_
_entity.id
_entity.type
_entity.pdbx_description
1 polymer ?
#
loop_
_entity_poly.entity_id
_entity_poly.type
_entity_poly.pdbx_seq_one_letter_code
_entity_poly.pdbx_strand_id
1 'polypeptide(L)' 'MEPRTLFDKIWDSHVVKSVGGGPDVLYIDRHYIHEVTSPQAFDGLRKLG' A
#
# COMPACT_ATOMS: atom_id res chain seq x y z
N MET A 1 -17.15 -26.29 0.89
CA MET A 1 -16.48 -24.99 0.74
C MET A 1 -15.90 -24.67 2.10
N GLU A 2 -14.58 -24.55 2.20
CA GLU A 2 -13.93 -24.27 3.48
C GLU A 2 -14.40 -22.90 4.03
N PRO A 3 -14.63 -22.77 5.35
CA PRO A 3 -15.00 -21.49 5.94
C PRO A 3 -13.86 -20.48 5.73
N ARG A 4 -14.18 -19.34 5.10
CA ARG A 4 -13.23 -18.21 4.96
C ARG A 4 -13.39 -17.21 6.10
N THR A 5 -12.27 -16.76 6.66
CA THR A 5 -12.26 -15.71 7.66
C THR A 5 -12.67 -14.37 7.05
N LEU A 6 -12.97 -13.36 7.88
CA LEU A 6 -13.20 -12.01 7.39
C LEU A 6 -11.95 -11.45 6.70
N PHE A 7 -10.77 -11.76 7.23
CA PHE A 7 -9.49 -11.36 6.64
C PHE A 7 -9.36 -11.89 5.22
N ASP A 8 -9.59 -13.19 4.99
CA ASP A 8 -9.49 -13.81 3.67
C ASP A 8 -10.43 -13.14 2.67
N LYS A 9 -11.68 -12.88 3.08
CA LYS A 9 -12.68 -12.24 2.23
C LYS A 9 -12.26 -10.83 1.80
N ILE A 10 -11.69 -10.05 2.72
CA ILE A 10 -11.22 -8.69 2.43
C ILE A 10 -9.96 -8.76 1.56
N TRP A 11 -9.00 -9.62 1.90
CA TRP A 11 -7.78 -9.79 1.10
C TRP A 11 -8.13 -10.14 -0.35
N ASP A 12 -8.92 -11.20 -0.56
CA ASP A 12 -9.34 -11.68 -1.87
C ASP A 12 -10.05 -10.58 -2.69
N SER A 13 -10.81 -9.69 -2.05
CA SER A 13 -11.53 -8.61 -2.75
C SER A 13 -10.62 -7.47 -3.20
N HIS A 14 -9.40 -7.35 -2.66
CA HIS A 14 -8.46 -6.27 -2.97
C HIS A 14 -7.26 -6.74 -3.82
N VAL A 15 -7.08 -8.04 -4.03
CA VAL A 15 -6.03 -8.54 -4.94
C VAL A 15 -6.36 -8.15 -6.38
N VAL A 16 -5.48 -7.37 -6.99
CA VAL A 16 -5.53 -7.00 -8.41
C VAL A 16 -4.86 -8.06 -9.26
N LYS A 17 -3.77 -8.63 -8.77
CA LYS A 17 -3.00 -9.65 -9.47
C LYS A 17 -2.15 -10.46 -8.49
N SER A 18 -2.24 -11.78 -8.57
CA SER A 18 -1.27 -12.67 -7.94
C SER A 18 -0.04 -12.85 -8.82
N VAL A 19 1.15 -12.76 -8.21
CA VAL A 19 2.43 -12.99 -8.89
C VAL A 19 2.91 -14.40 -8.55
N GLY A 20 3.13 -15.23 -9.56
CA GLY A 20 3.61 -16.60 -9.34
C GLY A 20 4.96 -16.62 -8.60
N GLY A 21 4.99 -17.21 -7.41
CA GLY A 21 6.19 -17.25 -6.55
C GLY A 21 6.52 -15.92 -5.88
N GLY A 22 5.65 -14.90 -5.99
CA GLY A 22 5.82 -13.58 -5.41
C GLY A 22 4.59 -13.14 -4.61
N PRO A 23 4.62 -11.92 -4.05
CA PRO A 23 3.50 -11.37 -3.31
C PRO A 23 2.34 -10.98 -4.24
N ASP A 24 1.14 -10.91 -3.68
CA ASP A 24 -0.01 -10.33 -4.36
C ASP A 24 0.15 -8.82 -4.54
N VAL A 25 -0.38 -8.32 -5.65
CA VAL A 25 -0.60 -6.89 -5.87
C VAL A 25 -1.97 -6.53 -5.32
N LEU A 26 -2.00 -5.65 -4.31
CA LEU A 26 -3.22 -5.18 -3.66
C LEU A 26 -3.62 -3.78 -4.11
N TYR A 27 -4.91 -3.58 -4.31
CA TYR A 27 -5.52 -2.25 -4.41
C TYR A 27 -5.70 -1.67 -3.00
N ILE A 28 -5.27 -0.43 -2.80
CA ILE A 28 -5.43 0.29 -1.53
C ILE A 28 -6.40 1.45 -1.75
N ASP A 29 -7.60 1.34 -1.19
CA ASP A 29 -8.69 2.29 -1.38
C ASP A 29 -8.38 3.67 -0.79
N ARG A 30 -7.58 3.71 0.27
CA ARG A 30 -7.28 4.95 0.99
C ARG A 30 -5.96 4.89 1.72
N HIS A 31 -5.17 5.93 1.54
CA HIS A 31 -3.97 6.17 2.31
C HIS A 31 -4.22 7.33 3.27
N TYR A 32 -4.12 7.07 4.58
CA TYR A 32 -4.02 8.11 5.58
C TYR A 32 -2.55 8.27 5.94
N ILE A 33 -1.97 9.37 5.51
CA ILE A 33 -0.56 9.67 5.75
C ILE A 33 -0.51 10.88 6.68
N HIS A 34 0.15 10.72 7.82
CA HIS A 34 0.62 11.83 8.62
C HIS A 34 2.12 11.93 8.42
N GLU A 35 2.58 13.08 7.97
CA GLU A 35 3.90 13.20 7.39
C GLU A 35 4.55 14.50 7.87
N VAL A 36 5.68 14.37 8.54
CA VAL A 36 6.34 15.47 9.29
C VAL A 36 7.75 15.74 8.75
N THR A 37 8.22 14.96 7.78
CA THR A 37 9.64 14.86 7.36
C THR A 37 9.92 15.29 5.93
N SER A 38 8.93 15.30 5.04
CA SER A 38 9.10 15.74 3.67
C SER A 38 9.31 17.24 3.55
N PRO A 39 8.74 18.13 4.38
CA PRO A 39 9.12 19.54 4.33
C PRO A 39 10.65 19.72 4.39
N GLN A 40 11.34 18.98 5.26
CA GLN A 40 12.79 19.00 5.42
C GLN A 40 13.52 18.36 4.22
N ALA A 41 13.01 17.24 3.69
CA ALA A 41 13.58 16.61 2.50
C ALA A 41 13.46 17.51 1.25
N PHE A 42 12.32 18.16 1.06
CA PHE A 42 12.08 19.10 -0.04
C PHE A 42 12.85 20.41 0.13
N ASP A 43 13.10 20.87 1.35
CA ASP A 43 14.03 21.98 1.61
C ASP A 43 15.47 21.64 1.19
N GLY A 44 15.89 20.39 1.41
CA GLY A 44 17.16 19.88 0.89
C GLY A 44 17.24 19.97 -0.63
N LEU A 45 16.17 19.57 -1.34
CA LEU A 45 16.10 19.67 -2.80
C LEU A 45 16.06 21.12 -3.29
N ARG A 46 15.33 22.02 -2.63
CA ARG A 46 15.27 23.46 -2.96
C ARG A 46 16.62 24.16 -2.81
N LYS A 47 17.42 23.80 -1.80
CA LYS A 47 18.75 24.39 -1.60
C LYS A 47 19.78 23.97 -2.66
N LEU A 48 19.53 22.87 -3.38
CA LEU A 48 20.38 22.39 -4.45
C LEU A 48 20.12 23.10 -5.79
N GLY A 49 19.13 24.01 -5.86
CA GLY A 49 18.81 24.86 -7.02
C GLY A 49 18.79 26.33 -6.69
#